data_AF-A0A165CJM1-F1
#
_entry.id   AF-A0A165CJM1-F1
#
_cell.length_a   1.000
_cell.length_b   1.000
_cell.length_c   1.000
_cell.angle_alpha   90.00
_cell.angle_beta   90.00
_cell.angle_gamma   90.00
#
_symmetry.space_group_name_H-M   'P 1'
#
loop_
_entity.id
_entity.type
_entity.pdbx_description
1 polymer ?
#
loop_
_entity_poly.entity_id
_entity_poly.type
_entity_poly.pdbx_seq_one_letter_code
_entity_poly.pdbx_strand_id
1 'polypeptide(L)'
;MSCTEWKREPTMLDVVFGFMLPYRPPRSALGAFVWRRRMWLEMTFALSSVDDGALEEGASCFFWTLFALLTAGIYLYLPHHISYMCQRAKYYLLGRE
;
A
#
# COMPACT_ATOMS: atom_id res chain seq x y z
N MET A 1 -10.51 26.75 2.06
CA MET A 1 -11.22 25.47 1.87
C MET A 1 -12.69 25.78 1.72
N SER A 2 -13.31 25.33 0.63
CA SER A 2 -14.74 25.52 0.42
C SER A 2 -15.51 24.50 1.26
N CYS A 3 -16.65 24.88 1.85
CA CYS A 3 -17.40 24.04 2.80
C CYS A 3 -17.91 22.70 2.20
N THR A 4 -17.75 22.50 0.89
CA THR A 4 -18.20 21.33 0.13
C THR A 4 -17.09 20.31 -0.19
N GLU A 5 -15.82 20.62 0.07
CA GLU A 5 -14.68 19.75 -0.28
C GLU A 5 -14.73 18.39 0.44
N TRP A 6 -15.24 18.32 1.66
CA TRP A 6 -15.31 17.08 2.43
C TRP A 6 -16.29 16.04 1.86
N LYS A 7 -17.27 16.46 1.05
CA LYS A 7 -18.29 15.56 0.44
C LYS A 7 -17.82 14.91 -0.87
N ARG A 8 -16.67 15.29 -1.40
CA ARG A 8 -16.18 14.85 -2.71
C ARG A 8 -15.92 13.34 -2.69
N GLU A 9 -16.36 12.64 -3.73
CA GLU A 9 -15.99 11.23 -3.93
C GLU A 9 -14.59 11.17 -4.55
N PRO A 10 -13.62 10.48 -3.94
CA PRO A 10 -12.26 10.43 -4.46
C PRO A 10 -12.18 9.53 -5.69
N THR A 11 -11.47 10.01 -6.70
CA THR A 11 -11.15 9.23 -7.89
C THR A 11 -10.10 8.17 -7.55
N MET A 12 -10.03 7.05 -8.27
CA MET A 12 -8.99 6.02 -8.08
C MET A 12 -7.57 6.59 -8.07
N LEU A 13 -7.28 7.57 -8.93
CA LEU A 13 -5.98 8.24 -8.97
C LEU A 13 -5.72 9.12 -7.73
N ASP A 14 -6.77 9.78 -7.21
CA ASP A 14 -6.66 10.55 -5.96
C ASP A 14 -6.39 9.62 -4.77
N VAL A 15 -6.95 8.40 -4.78
CA VAL A 15 -6.70 7.43 -3.72
C VAL A 15 -5.24 7.00 -3.65
N VAL A 16 -4.61 6.84 -4.82
CA VAL A 16 -3.22 6.36 -4.93
C VAL A 16 -2.22 7.51 -4.79
N PHE A 17 -2.45 8.65 -5.43
CA PHE A 17 -1.47 9.74 -5.57
C PHE A 17 -1.91 11.07 -4.93
N GLY A 18 -3.17 11.22 -4.54
CA GLY A 18 -3.68 12.46 -3.98
C GLY A 18 -3.04 12.75 -2.63
N PHE A 19 -2.53 13.97 -2.42
CA PHE A 19 -1.91 14.35 -1.15
C PHE A 19 -2.93 14.52 -0.02
N MET A 20 -4.11 15.07 -0.34
CA MET A 20 -5.26 15.16 0.57
C MET A 20 -6.39 14.28 0.05
N LEU A 21 -6.74 13.25 0.83
CA LEU A 21 -7.91 12.43 0.54
C LEU A 21 -9.15 12.93 1.31
N PRO A 22 -10.33 12.96 0.67
CA PRO A 22 -11.58 13.13 1.39
C PRO A 22 -11.88 11.90 2.27
N TYR A 23 -12.54 12.13 3.41
CA TYR A 23 -12.90 11.11 4.41
C TYR A 23 -13.95 10.08 3.94
N ARG A 24 -14.34 10.11 2.68
CA ARG A 24 -15.37 9.22 2.13
C ARG A 24 -14.72 8.08 1.34
N PRO A 25 -15.10 6.81 1.59
CA PRO A 25 -14.55 5.69 0.83
C PRO A 25 -14.96 5.78 -0.65
N PRO A 26 -14.04 5.47 -1.59
CA PRO A 26 -14.36 5.39 -3.02
C PRO A 26 -15.30 4.20 -3.30
N ARG A 27 -16.10 4.31 -4.37
CA ARG A 27 -17.10 3.29 -4.73
C ARG A 27 -16.51 1.99 -5.29
N SER A 28 -15.25 2.00 -5.73
CA SER A 28 -14.57 0.82 -6.26
C SER A 28 -14.03 -0.06 -5.12
N ALA A 29 -14.20 -1.39 -5.22
CA ALA A 29 -13.75 -2.32 -4.18
C ALA A 29 -12.22 -2.26 -3.94
N LEU A 30 -11.44 -2.20 -5.03
CA LEU A 30 -9.98 -2.04 -4.95
C LEU A 30 -9.58 -0.67 -4.40
N GLY A 31 -10.28 0.39 -4.81
CA GLY A 31 -10.04 1.74 -4.27
C GLY A 31 -10.37 1.81 -2.78
N ALA A 32 -11.45 1.17 -2.33
CA ALA A 32 -11.87 1.17 -0.93
C ALA A 32 -10.86 0.43 -0.04
N PHE A 33 -10.24 -0.62 -0.57
CA PHE A 33 -9.20 -1.37 0.11
C PHE A 33 -7.92 -0.55 0.29
N VAL A 34 -7.44 0.10 -0.77
CA VAL A 34 -6.27 1.00 -0.71
C VAL A 34 -6.55 2.20 0.19
N TRP A 35 -7.75 2.78 0.08
CA TRP A 35 -8.22 3.88 0.92
C TRP A 35 -8.19 3.52 2.41
N ARG A 36 -8.70 2.34 2.79
CA ARG A 36 -8.72 1.88 4.18
C ARG A 36 -7.31 1.70 4.75
N ARG A 37 -6.40 1.13 3.96
CA ARG A 37 -4.99 0.96 4.37
C ARG A 37 -4.32 2.31 4.60
N ARG A 38 -4.55 3.27 3.71
CA ARG A 38 -3.98 4.61 3.82
C ARG A 38 -4.52 5.38 5.03
N MET A 39 -5.84 5.37 5.23
CA MET A 39 -6.47 5.97 6.42
C MET A 39 -5.96 5.36 7.72
N TRP A 40 -5.69 4.05 7.73
CA TRP A 40 -5.12 3.38 8.89
C TRP A 40 -3.72 3.92 9.20
N LEU A 41 -2.87 4.07 8.18
CA LEU A 41 -1.53 4.65 8.32
C LEU A 41 -1.56 6.12 8.78
N GLU A 42 -2.43 6.93 8.17
CA GLU A 42 -2.58 8.35 8.52
C GLU A 42 -3.05 8.50 9.98
N MET A 43 -3.99 7.66 10.45
CA MET A 43 -4.42 7.68 11.85
C MET A 43 -3.33 7.19 12.81
N THR A 44 -2.63 6.10 12.52
CA THR A 44 -1.54 5.62 13.41
C THR A 44 -0.39 6.63 13.47
N PHE A 45 -0.09 7.31 12.37
CA PHE A 45 0.92 8.36 12.35
C PHE A 45 0.47 9.61 13.12
N ALA A 46 -0.77 10.05 12.92
CA ALA A 46 -1.33 11.20 13.65
C ALA A 46 -1.36 10.92 15.17
N LEU A 47 -1.82 9.73 15.59
CA LEU A 47 -1.79 9.32 17.00
C LEU A 47 -0.35 9.28 17.55
N SER A 48 0.61 8.75 16.78
CA SER A 48 2.02 8.73 17.15
C SER A 48 2.64 10.13 17.29
N SER A 49 2.11 11.14 16.58
CA SER A 49 2.64 12.51 16.61
C SER A 49 2.07 13.37 17.72
N VAL A 50 0.97 12.96 18.35
CA VAL A 50 0.29 13.73 19.41
C VAL A 50 0.90 13.50 20.78
N ASP A 51 1.66 12.42 20.97
CA ASP A 51 2.34 12.11 22.23
C ASP A 51 3.85 12.41 22.08
N ASP A 52 4.28 13.53 22.66
CA ASP A 52 5.63 14.15 22.58
C ASP A 52 6.80 13.29 23.14
N GLY A 53 6.62 11.97 23.31
CA GLY A 53 7.56 11.08 24.02
C GLY A 53 8.05 9.81 23.32
N ALA A 54 7.57 9.45 22.12
CA ALA A 54 7.72 8.07 21.62
C ALA A 54 8.52 7.94 20.30
N LEU A 55 9.85 8.02 20.35
CA LEU A 55 10.72 7.56 19.25
C LEU A 55 10.51 6.05 18.94
N GLU A 56 10.08 5.27 19.94
CA GLU A 56 9.89 3.81 19.79
C GLU A 56 8.62 3.43 19.03
N GLU A 57 7.53 4.18 19.18
CA GLU A 57 6.25 3.85 18.53
C GLU A 57 6.25 4.22 17.04
N GLY A 58 6.88 5.34 16.69
CA GLY A 58 7.10 5.72 15.29
C GLY A 58 7.95 4.68 14.54
N ALA A 59 8.97 4.11 15.20
CA ALA A 59 9.78 3.03 14.64
C ALA A 59 8.92 1.78 14.38
N SER A 60 8.06 1.38 15.32
CA SER A 60 7.14 0.25 15.14
C SER A 60 6.23 0.44 13.92
N CYS A 61 5.61 1.62 13.79
CA CYS A 61 4.78 1.95 12.63
C CYS A 61 5.57 1.86 11.31
N PHE A 62 6.78 2.42 11.28
CA PHE A 62 7.68 2.33 10.13
C PHE A 62 8.04 0.88 9.76
N PHE A 63 8.39 0.04 10.74
CA PHE A 63 8.68 -1.38 10.50
C PHE A 63 7.47 -2.13 9.98
N TRP A 64 6.27 -1.89 10.51
CA TRP A 64 5.03 -2.50 10.02
C TRP A 64 4.70 -2.07 8.59
N THR A 65 4.91 -0.79 8.23
CA THR A 65 4.72 -0.33 6.85
C THR A 65 5.71 -0.96 5.88
N LEU A 66 7.00 -1.04 6.25
CA LEU A 66 8.02 -1.71 5.45
C LEU A 66 7.72 -3.20 5.28
N PHE A 67 7.32 -3.88 6.36
CA PHE A 67 6.97 -5.29 6.32
C PHE A 67 5.77 -5.56 5.40
N ALA A 68 4.74 -4.71 5.46
CA ALA A 68 3.58 -4.77 4.56
C ALA A 68 3.98 -4.52 3.10
N LEU A 69 4.90 -3.59 2.84
CA LEU A 69 5.43 -3.33 1.50
C LEU A 69 6.23 -4.53 0.96
N LEU A 70 7.05 -5.14 1.82
CA LEU A 70 7.85 -6.33 1.51
C LEU A 70 6.96 -7.53 1.18
N THR A 71 5.94 -7.80 2.00
CA THR A 71 4.98 -8.87 1.72
C THR A 71 4.21 -8.60 0.44
N ALA A 72 3.75 -7.37 0.21
CA ALA A 72 3.10 -7.00 -1.04
C ALA A 72 4.02 -7.24 -2.26
N GLY A 73 5.29 -6.83 -2.18
CA GLY A 73 6.30 -7.07 -3.21
C GLY A 73 6.53 -8.56 -3.48
N ILE A 74 6.64 -9.38 -2.42
CA ILE A 74 6.77 -10.83 -2.53
C ILE A 74 5.56 -11.43 -3.26
N TYR A 75 4.33 -11.09 -2.84
CA TYR A 75 3.14 -11.66 -3.47
C TYR A 75 2.95 -11.22 -4.92
N LEU A 76 3.32 -9.99 -5.27
CA LEU A 76 3.14 -9.48 -6.64
C LEU A 76 4.27 -9.90 -7.59
N TYR A 77 5.53 -9.89 -7.13
CA TYR A 77 6.71 -9.99 -7.98
C TYR A 77 7.36 -11.38 -7.96
N LEU A 78 7.37 -12.04 -6.80
CA LEU A 78 7.99 -13.35 -6.65
C LEU A 78 7.40 -14.44 -7.57
N PRO A 79 6.06 -14.59 -7.72
CA PRO A 79 5.52 -15.64 -8.59
C PRO A 79 5.89 -15.42 -10.07
N HIS A 80 5.93 -14.16 -10.51
CA HIS A 80 6.34 -13.81 -11.86
C HIS A 80 7.81 -14.20 -12.10
N HIS A 81 8.71 -13.88 -11.17
CA HIS A 81 10.12 -14.27 -11.26
C HIS A 81 10.36 -15.77 -11.25
N ILE A 82 9.65 -16.49 -10.39
CA ILE A 82 9.79 -17.96 -10.32
C ILE A 82 9.35 -18.59 -11.64
N SER A 83 8.25 -18.15 -12.25
CA SER A 83 7.80 -18.66 -13.56
C SER A 83 8.85 -18.44 -14.65
N TYR A 84 9.46 -17.25 -14.69
CA TYR A 84 10.49 -16.89 -15.65
C TYR A 84 11.78 -17.71 -15.46
N MET A 85 12.26 -17.83 -14.23
CA MET A 85 13.44 -18.65 -13.90
C MET A 85 13.19 -20.13 -14.17
N CYS A 86 11.98 -20.64 -13.90
CA CYS A 86 11.63 -22.04 -14.13
C CYS A 86 11.58 -22.38 -15.62
N GLN A 87 11.07 -21.48 -16.47
CA GLN A 87 11.14 -21.66 -17.92
C GLN A 87 12.58 -21.74 -18.43
N ARG A 88 13.46 -20.86 -17.96
CA ARG A 88 14.89 -20.90 -18.34
C ARG A 88 15.58 -22.15 -17.81
N ALA A 89 15.32 -22.55 -16.57
CA ALA A 89 15.87 -23.76 -15.98
C ALA A 89 15.44 -25.01 -16.76
N LYS A 90 14.17 -25.08 -17.20
CA LYS A 90 13.68 -26.13 -18.09
C LYS A 90 14.44 -26.14 -19.42
N TYR A 91 14.65 -24.98 -20.04
CA TYR A 91 15.43 -24.88 -21.28
C TYR A 91 16.85 -25.43 -21.11
N TYR A 92 17.55 -25.05 -20.04
CA TYR A 92 18.91 -25.53 -19.78
C TYR A 92 18.98 -27.02 -19.35
N LEU A 93 17.98 -27.54 -18.63
CA LEU A 93 17.98 -28.91 -18.12
C LEU A 93 17.44 -29.94 -19.12
N LEU A 94 16.39 -29.60 -19.88
CA LEU A 94 15.73 -30.51 -20.81
C LEU A 94 16.32 -30.42 -22.22
N GLY A 95 17.10 -29.37 -22.52
CA GLY A 95 17.87 -29.24 -23.76
C GLY A 95 17.04 -29.30 -25.05
N ARG A 96 15.71 -29.17 -24.96
CA ARG A 96 14.78 -29.29 -26.09
C ARG A 96 13.78 -28.14 -26.04
N GLU A 97 14.06 -27.20 -26.93
CA GLU A 97 13.17 -26.22 -27.58
C GLU A 97 12.65 -25.07 -26.69
#